data_AF-A0A9N7LXQ8-F1
#
_entry.id   AF-A0A9N7LXQ8-F1
#
_cell.length_a   1.000
_cell.length_b   1.000
_cell.length_c   1.000
_cell.angle_alpha   90.00
_cell.angle_beta   90.00
_cell.angle_gamma   90.00
#
_symmetry.space_group_name_H-M   'P 1'
#
loop_
_entity.id
_entity.type
_entity.pdbx_description
1 polymer ?
#
loop_
_entity_poly.entity_id
_entity_poly.type
_entity_poly.pdbx_seq_one_letter_code
_entity_poly.pdbx_strand_id
1 'polypeptide(L)'
;MAGTVLGAVGHALALTGSMTWEILWALILGFTLSAMVQAVVRRSTIVALMGNDKPRTLAVAAGLGAASSSCSYAAVALARSLFRKGANFTAAMAFEIGSTNLVVELGIILTLLMGWQFTAAEFVGGPLMIIVLAVLFRLFVRTRLIDAAREQAERGIAGSMEGHAAMDMSVGGEDSFLRRLFSRRAFTSVSHVFVMEWAAILRDLVLGLVIAGAIAAWVPETFWQNFFLANHPNLSVV
;
A
#
# COMPACT_ATOMS: atom_id res chain seq x y z
N MET A 1 -10.92 -36.48 -19.44
CA MET A 1 -10.65 -35.06 -19.77
C MET A 1 -11.58 -34.10 -19.03
N ALA A 2 -12.90 -34.28 -19.02
CA ALA A 2 -13.80 -33.38 -18.27
C ALA A 2 -13.58 -33.39 -16.75
N GLY A 3 -13.35 -34.55 -16.12
CA GLY A 3 -13.11 -34.65 -14.67
C GLY A 3 -11.80 -34.01 -14.19
N THR A 4 -10.75 -34.02 -15.02
CA THR A 4 -9.47 -33.35 -14.74
C THR A 4 -9.58 -31.84 -14.86
N VAL A 5 -10.35 -31.34 -15.84
CA VAL A 5 -10.62 -29.90 -16.00
C VAL A 5 -11.52 -29.37 -14.88
N LEU A 6 -12.57 -30.10 -14.50
CA LEU A 6 -13.42 -29.76 -13.35
C LEU A 6 -12.64 -29.78 -12.02
N GLY A 7 -11.72 -30.74 -11.84
CA GLY A 7 -10.82 -30.76 -10.69
C GLY A 7 -9.85 -29.58 -10.67
N ALA A 8 -9.26 -29.23 -11.82
CA ALA A 8 -8.35 -28.08 -11.93
C ALA A 8 -9.08 -26.75 -11.68
N VAL A 9 -10.30 -26.57 -12.19
CA VAL A 9 -11.13 -25.39 -11.93
C VAL A 9 -11.54 -25.31 -10.46
N GLY A 10 -11.92 -26.44 -9.85
CA GLY A 10 -12.22 -26.50 -8.42
C GLY A 10 -11.03 -26.15 -7.54
N HIS A 11 -9.83 -26.62 -7.90
CA HIS A 11 -8.58 -26.28 -7.21
C HIS A 11 -8.22 -24.80 -7.37
N ALA A 12 -8.34 -24.25 -8.59
CA ALA A 12 -8.11 -22.84 -8.87
C ALA A 12 -9.04 -21.94 -8.05
N LEU A 13 -10.33 -22.28 -7.96
CA LEU A 13 -11.32 -21.54 -7.17
C LEU A 13 -11.06 -21.64 -5.67
N ALA A 14 -10.64 -22.81 -5.18
CA ALA A 14 -10.28 -23.00 -3.77
C ALA A 14 -9.06 -22.14 -3.38
N LEU A 15 -8.00 -22.14 -4.20
CA LEU A 15 -6.81 -21.30 -4.03
C LEU A 15 -7.16 -19.81 -4.12
N THR A 16 -7.96 -19.43 -5.11
CA THR A 16 -8.42 -18.04 -5.25
C THR A 16 -9.21 -17.62 -4.01
N GLY A 17 -10.08 -18.48 -3.49
CA GLY A 17 -10.86 -18.23 -2.28
C GLY A 17 -10.01 -18.08 -1.02
N SER A 18 -8.99 -18.94 -0.83
CA SER A 18 -8.09 -18.84 0.33
C SER A 18 -7.25 -17.57 0.29
N MET A 19 -6.65 -17.25 -0.87
CA MET A 19 -5.90 -16.00 -1.03
C MET A 19 -6.80 -14.77 -0.83
N THR A 20 -8.02 -14.82 -1.36
CA THR A 20 -9.01 -13.74 -1.17
C THR A 20 -9.29 -13.55 0.32
N TRP A 21 -9.46 -14.62 1.08
CA TRP A 21 -9.76 -14.55 2.51
C TRP A 21 -8.61 -13.93 3.31
N GLU A 22 -7.37 -14.31 3.01
CA GLU A 22 -6.19 -13.73 3.67
C GLU A 22 -6.02 -12.24 3.33
N ILE A 23 -6.13 -11.89 2.04
CA ILE A 23 -5.98 -10.51 1.56
C ILE A 23 -7.10 -9.61 2.07
N LEU A 24 -8.33 -10.13 2.18
CA LEU A 24 -9.51 -9.38 2.64
C LEU A 24 -9.27 -8.71 3.99
N TRP A 25 -8.71 -9.42 4.96
CA TRP A 25 -8.47 -8.87 6.29
C TRP A 25 -7.43 -7.74 6.27
N ALA A 26 -6.35 -7.91 5.51
CA ALA A 26 -5.34 -6.87 5.34
C ALA A 26 -5.91 -5.61 4.67
N LEU A 27 -6.77 -5.77 3.65
CA LEU A 27 -7.45 -4.66 2.97
C LEU A 27 -8.44 -3.94 3.87
N ILE A 28 -9.24 -4.67 4.66
CA ILE A 28 -10.16 -4.07 5.63
C ILE A 28 -9.39 -3.17 6.61
N LEU A 29 -8.29 -3.66 7.18
CA LEU A 29 -7.49 -2.87 8.12
C LEU A 29 -6.84 -1.66 7.43
N GLY A 30 -6.23 -1.85 6.26
CA GLY A 30 -5.55 -0.79 5.51
C GLY A 30 -6.49 0.34 5.11
N PHE A 31 -7.68 0.04 4.57
CA PHE A 31 -8.67 1.05 4.20
C PHE A 31 -9.36 1.67 5.40
N THR A 32 -9.53 0.94 6.50
CA THR A 32 -10.01 1.54 7.75
C THR A 32 -9.01 2.59 8.24
N LEU A 33 -7.71 2.28 8.22
CA LEU A 33 -6.67 3.22 8.59
C LEU A 33 -6.62 4.42 7.64
N SER A 34 -6.73 4.19 6.33
CA SER A 34 -6.81 5.25 5.33
C SER A 34 -7.99 6.18 5.54
N ALA A 35 -9.18 5.61 5.73
CA ALA A 35 -10.40 6.35 6.00
C ALA A 35 -10.32 7.14 7.31
N MET A 36 -9.73 6.57 8.37
CA MET A 36 -9.46 7.28 9.63
C MET A 36 -8.50 8.46 9.43
N VAL A 37 -7.39 8.26 8.72
CA VAL A 37 -6.45 9.34 8.42
C VAL A 37 -7.13 10.43 7.60
N GLN A 38 -7.95 10.05 6.61
CA GLN A 38 -8.71 10.97 5.76
C GLN A 38 -9.77 11.77 6.55
N ALA A 39 -10.53 11.13 7.43
CA ALA A 39 -11.62 11.77 8.17
C ALA A 39 -11.15 12.58 9.39
N VAL A 40 -10.07 12.14 10.08
CA VAL A 40 -9.71 12.63 11.42
C VAL A 40 -8.43 13.46 11.45
N VAL A 41 -7.43 13.14 10.61
CA VAL A 41 -6.14 13.85 10.64
C VAL A 41 -6.23 15.17 9.86
N ARG A 42 -5.86 16.28 10.49
CA ARG A 42 -5.90 17.61 9.87
C ARG A 42 -4.79 17.78 8.82
N ARG A 43 -5.09 18.55 7.77
CA ARG A 43 -4.11 18.99 6.77
C ARG A 43 -2.89 19.64 7.43
N SER A 44 -3.10 20.49 8.44
CA SER A 44 -2.01 21.16 9.17
C SER A 44 -1.05 20.18 9.87
N THR A 45 -1.56 19.08 10.42
CA THR A 45 -0.72 18.04 11.05
C THR A 45 0.13 17.31 10.01
N ILE A 46 -0.46 16.96 8.86
CA ILE A 46 0.27 16.32 7.75
C ILE A 46 1.34 17.26 7.19
N VAL A 47 1.03 18.53 6.97
CA VAL A 47 2.00 19.53 6.49
C VAL A 47 3.11 19.78 7.51
N ALA A 48 2.78 19.86 8.81
CA ALA A 48 3.79 20.06 9.86
C ALA A 48 4.77 18.89 9.96
N LEU A 49 4.29 17.65 9.80
CA LEU A 49 5.09 16.45 9.98
C LEU A 49 5.79 16.00 8.68
N MET A 50 5.08 16.11 7.56
CA MET A 50 5.45 15.54 6.25
C MET A 50 5.50 16.57 5.11
N GLY A 51 5.47 17.87 5.38
CA GLY A 51 5.43 18.92 4.35
C GLY A 51 6.75 19.26 3.66
N ASN A 52 7.86 18.58 3.99
CA ASN A 52 9.17 18.81 3.38
C ASN A 52 9.90 17.50 3.03
N ASP A 53 11.05 17.61 2.37
CA ASP A 53 11.90 16.50 1.91
C ASP A 53 13.18 16.34 2.77
N LYS A 54 13.23 16.93 3.97
CA LYS A 54 14.39 16.83 4.86
C LYS A 54 14.53 15.40 5.39
N PRO A 55 15.76 14.94 5.69
CA PRO A 55 16.00 13.58 6.18
C PRO A 55 15.15 13.20 7.40
N ARG A 56 14.96 14.14 8.34
CA ARG A 56 14.09 13.93 9.52
C ARG A 56 12.64 13.63 9.13
N THR A 57 12.10 14.36 8.16
CA THR A 57 10.72 14.14 7.69
C THR A 57 10.60 12.81 6.95
N LEU A 58 11.59 12.44 6.14
CA LEU A 58 11.60 11.13 5.48
C LEU A 58 11.66 9.99 6.49
N ALA A 59 12.47 10.13 7.55
CA ALA A 59 12.53 9.15 8.63
C ALA A 59 11.20 9.01 9.39
N VAL A 60 10.52 10.14 9.67
CA VAL A 60 9.19 10.12 10.30
C VAL A 60 8.16 9.48 9.38
N ALA A 61 8.15 9.83 8.09
CA ALA A 61 7.25 9.24 7.11
C ALA A 61 7.46 7.73 6.98
N ALA A 62 8.71 7.29 6.87
CA ALA A 62 9.08 5.87 6.83
C ALA A 62 8.66 5.13 8.11
N GLY A 63 8.86 5.74 9.28
CA GLY A 63 8.44 5.15 10.57
C GLY A 63 6.93 5.06 10.73
N LEU A 64 6.18 6.06 10.26
CA LEU A 64 4.72 6.00 10.19
C LEU A 64 4.25 4.93 9.19
N GLY A 65 4.96 4.78 8.07
CA GLY A 65 4.77 3.70 7.11
C GLY A 65 4.93 2.35 7.80
N ALA A 66 6.09 2.11 8.40
CA ALA A 66 6.41 0.88 9.13
C ALA A 66 5.36 0.52 10.19
N ALA A 67 4.86 1.53 10.93
CA ALA A 67 3.82 1.35 11.93
C ALA A 67 2.44 1.04 11.33
N SER A 68 2.16 1.50 10.11
CA SER A 68 0.88 1.28 9.43
C SER A 68 0.69 -0.14 8.88
N SER A 69 1.78 -0.89 8.68
CA SER A 69 1.79 -2.29 8.22
C SER A 69 0.73 -2.58 7.15
N SER A 70 0.74 -1.79 6.07
CA SER A 70 -0.31 -1.86 5.04
C SER A 70 0.18 -2.61 3.81
N CYS A 71 -0.71 -3.38 3.19
CA CYS A 71 -0.43 -3.96 1.88
C CYS A 71 -0.22 -2.86 0.81
N SER A 72 0.45 -3.17 -0.30
CA SER A 72 0.82 -2.17 -1.32
C SER A 72 -0.39 -1.34 -1.82
N TYR A 73 -1.57 -1.94 -1.98
CA TYR A 73 -2.79 -1.19 -2.36
C TYR A 73 -3.23 -0.18 -1.29
N ALA A 74 -3.25 -0.59 -0.02
CA ALA A 74 -3.59 0.28 1.08
C ALA A 74 -2.51 1.36 1.31
N ALA A 75 -1.24 1.00 1.15
CA ALA A 75 -0.11 1.93 1.24
C ALA A 75 -0.20 3.04 0.17
N VAL A 76 -0.52 2.70 -1.09
CA VAL A 76 -0.72 3.68 -2.17
C VAL A 76 -1.92 4.58 -1.91
N ALA A 77 -3.04 4.03 -1.42
CA ALA A 77 -4.23 4.81 -1.08
C ALA A 77 -3.92 5.83 0.04
N LEU A 78 -3.23 5.39 1.09
CA LEU A 78 -2.73 6.23 2.18
C LEU A 78 -1.74 7.29 1.68
N ALA A 79 -0.74 6.92 0.89
CA ALA A 79 0.26 7.83 0.35
C ALA A 79 -0.38 8.93 -0.51
N ARG A 80 -1.36 8.59 -1.35
CA ARG A 80 -2.16 9.55 -2.12
C ARG A 80 -2.92 10.51 -1.20
N SER A 81 -3.59 9.99 -0.18
CA SER A 81 -4.31 10.79 0.82
C SER A 81 -3.37 11.78 1.53
N LEU A 82 -2.20 11.31 1.97
CA LEU A 82 -1.16 12.14 2.58
C LEU A 82 -0.70 13.24 1.62
N PHE A 83 -0.44 12.89 0.36
CA PHE A 83 -0.03 13.86 -0.67
C PHE A 83 -1.10 14.93 -0.94
N ARG A 84 -2.38 14.53 -1.06
CA ARG A 84 -3.53 15.46 -1.18
C ARG A 84 -3.69 16.36 0.04
N LYS A 85 -3.36 15.86 1.23
CA LYS A 85 -3.30 16.64 2.47
C LYS A 85 -2.02 17.49 2.61
N GLY A 86 -1.22 17.61 1.55
CA GLY A 86 -0.08 18.52 1.51
C GLY A 86 1.24 17.93 2.00
N ALA A 87 1.35 16.60 2.16
CA ALA A 87 2.65 15.97 2.30
C ALA A 87 3.53 16.24 1.07
N ASN A 88 4.84 16.32 1.28
CA ASN A 88 5.82 16.31 0.22
C ASN A 88 5.75 14.97 -0.54
N PHE A 89 5.91 15.00 -1.85
CA PHE A 89 5.86 13.81 -2.69
C PHE A 89 6.86 12.74 -2.24
N THR A 90 8.12 13.11 -2.01
CA THR A 90 9.17 12.19 -1.54
C THR A 90 8.85 11.63 -0.16
N ALA A 91 8.25 12.42 0.74
CA ALA A 91 7.82 11.93 2.04
C ALA A 91 6.66 10.92 1.93
N ALA A 92 5.70 11.15 1.04
CA ALA A 92 4.62 10.20 0.78
C ALA A 92 5.16 8.87 0.20
N MET A 93 6.15 8.92 -0.68
CA MET A 93 6.80 7.74 -1.24
C MET A 93 7.67 7.01 -0.20
N ALA A 94 8.35 7.74 0.69
CA ALA A 94 9.07 7.14 1.82
C ALA A 94 8.12 6.45 2.81
N PHE A 95 6.93 7.02 3.04
CA PHE A 95 5.86 6.36 3.79
C PHE A 95 5.43 5.06 3.10
N GLU A 96 5.23 5.08 1.78
CA GLU A 96 4.83 3.90 1.01
C GLU A 96 5.85 2.77 1.13
N ILE A 97 7.14 3.04 0.91
CA ILE A 97 8.22 2.04 1.08
C ILE A 97 8.31 1.58 2.53
N GLY A 98 8.20 2.49 3.50
CA GLY A 98 8.20 2.11 4.92
C GLY A 98 7.05 1.16 5.25
N SER A 99 5.88 1.38 4.66
CA SER A 99 4.67 0.57 4.88
C SER A 99 4.79 -0.86 4.36
N THR A 100 5.56 -1.08 3.30
CA THR A 100 5.70 -2.40 2.67
C THR A 100 6.95 -3.17 3.11
N ASN A 101 8.03 -2.47 3.47
CA ASN A 101 9.35 -3.10 3.68
C ASN A 101 9.85 -3.07 5.13
N LEU A 102 9.38 -2.12 5.95
CA LEU A 102 9.90 -1.94 7.32
C LEU A 102 8.97 -2.53 8.39
N VAL A 103 8.12 -3.46 8.00
CA VAL A 103 7.11 -4.05 8.87
C VAL A 103 7.75 -5.04 9.85
N VAL A 104 7.47 -4.87 11.14
CA VAL A 104 7.99 -5.74 12.21
C VAL A 104 7.48 -7.17 12.07
N GLU A 105 6.22 -7.36 11.67
CA GLU A 105 5.62 -8.68 11.41
C GLU A 105 6.41 -9.46 10.34
N LEU A 106 6.68 -8.83 9.20
CA LEU A 106 7.51 -9.43 8.15
C LEU A 106 8.90 -9.76 8.68
N GLY A 107 9.49 -8.87 9.47
CA GLY A 107 10.78 -9.10 10.14
C GLY A 107 10.81 -10.36 11.01
N ILE A 108 9.74 -10.63 11.75
CA ILE A 108 9.61 -11.84 12.58
C ILE A 108 9.56 -13.08 11.67
N ILE A 109 8.73 -13.06 10.63
CA ILE A 109 8.58 -14.16 9.66
C ILE A 109 9.92 -14.45 8.95
N LEU A 110 10.59 -13.42 8.44
CA LEU A 110 11.90 -13.53 7.78
C LEU A 110 12.94 -14.15 8.72
N THR A 111 12.97 -13.72 9.98
CA THR A 111 13.93 -14.23 10.97
C THR A 111 13.70 -15.71 11.24
N LEU A 112 12.44 -16.13 11.35
CA LEU A 112 12.08 -17.52 11.64
C LEU A 112 12.30 -18.45 10.44
N LEU A 113 12.02 -17.99 9.22
CA LEU A 113 12.05 -18.82 8.00
C LEU A 113 13.39 -18.78 7.27
N MET A 114 14.02 -17.61 7.16
CA MET A 114 15.25 -17.38 6.38
C MET A 114 16.46 -17.05 7.26
N GLY A 115 16.25 -16.80 8.55
CA GLY A 115 17.31 -16.46 9.50
C GLY A 115 17.57 -14.96 9.60
N TRP A 116 18.35 -14.58 10.60
CA TRP A 116 18.56 -13.17 10.99
C TRP A 116 19.30 -12.34 9.92
N GLN A 117 20.08 -12.96 9.04
CA GLN A 117 20.83 -12.27 7.99
C GLN A 117 19.89 -11.62 6.96
N PHE A 118 18.85 -12.35 6.55
CA PHE A 118 17.83 -11.82 5.62
C PHE A 118 17.01 -10.72 6.28
N THR A 119 16.64 -10.88 7.55
CA THR A 119 15.97 -9.83 8.31
C THR A 119 16.83 -8.57 8.40
N ALA A 120 18.12 -8.71 8.73
CA ALA A 120 19.02 -7.58 8.78
C ALA A 120 19.17 -6.91 7.40
N ALA A 121 19.25 -7.71 6.33
CA ALA A 121 19.29 -7.20 4.96
C ALA A 121 18.03 -6.41 4.59
N GLU A 122 16.84 -6.88 4.97
CA GLU A 122 15.57 -6.15 4.73
C GLU A 122 15.53 -4.83 5.51
N PHE A 123 15.83 -4.85 6.81
CA PHE A 123 15.79 -3.65 7.66
C PHE A 123 16.89 -2.63 7.34
N VAL A 124 17.99 -3.04 6.72
CA VAL A 124 19.02 -2.12 6.20
C VAL A 124 18.71 -1.70 4.76
N GLY A 125 18.16 -2.60 3.96
CA GLY A 125 17.78 -2.40 2.57
C GLY A 125 16.64 -1.41 2.42
N GLY A 126 15.60 -1.49 3.25
CA GLY A 126 14.48 -0.55 3.23
C GLY A 126 14.90 0.92 3.40
N PRO A 127 15.66 1.29 4.44
CA PRO A 127 16.18 2.64 4.61
C PRO A 127 17.13 3.05 3.49
N LEU A 128 17.98 2.13 3.00
CA LEU A 128 18.85 2.37 1.86
C LEU A 128 18.05 2.69 0.60
N MET A 129 16.98 1.93 0.32
CA MET A 129 16.06 2.18 -0.79
C MET A 129 15.40 3.55 -0.66
N ILE A 130 14.95 3.95 0.52
CA ILE A 130 14.37 5.27 0.76
C ILE A 130 15.40 6.38 0.48
N ILE A 131 16.65 6.21 0.91
CA ILE A 131 17.73 7.16 0.63
C ILE A 131 17.99 7.28 -0.87
N VAL A 132 18.13 6.13 -1.56
CA VAL A 132 18.37 6.08 -3.00
C VAL A 132 17.21 6.72 -3.76
N LEU A 133 15.97 6.37 -3.43
CA LEU A 133 14.77 6.96 -4.02
C LEU A 133 14.72 8.47 -3.79
N ALA A 134 15.00 8.94 -2.57
CA ALA A 134 15.01 10.36 -2.26
C ALA A 134 16.07 11.12 -3.07
N VAL A 135 17.26 10.55 -3.24
CA VAL A 135 18.32 11.12 -4.09
C VAL A 135 17.89 11.13 -5.55
N LEU A 136 17.38 10.02 -6.08
CA LEU A 136 16.91 9.93 -7.45
C LEU A 136 15.80 10.93 -7.73
N PHE A 137 14.81 11.07 -6.85
CA PHE A 137 13.76 12.06 -7.02
C PHE A 137 14.28 13.49 -6.95
N ARG A 138 15.23 13.77 -6.06
CA ARG A 138 15.86 15.09 -6.01
C ARG A 138 16.63 15.43 -7.29
N LEU A 139 17.19 14.43 -7.98
CA LEU A 139 17.96 14.62 -9.21
C LEU A 139 17.08 14.65 -10.48
N PHE A 140 16.08 13.79 -10.55
CA PHE A 140 15.31 13.55 -11.78
C PHE A 140 13.91 14.17 -11.77
N VAL A 141 13.25 14.32 -10.61
CA VAL A 141 11.87 14.82 -10.55
C VAL A 141 11.86 16.34 -10.49
N ARG A 142 11.35 16.96 -11.56
CA ARG A 142 11.20 18.41 -11.64
C ARG A 142 10.00 18.88 -10.80
N THR A 143 10.17 20.00 -10.09
CA THR A 143 9.10 20.63 -9.28
C THR A 143 7.82 20.86 -10.07
N ARG A 144 7.92 21.25 -11.35
CA ARG A 144 6.76 21.45 -12.24
C ARG A 144 5.87 20.21 -12.39
N LEU A 145 6.46 19.00 -12.37
CA LEU A 145 5.69 17.76 -12.45
C LEU A 145 4.93 17.50 -11.15
N ILE A 146 5.57 17.79 -10.01
CA ILE A 146 4.96 17.64 -8.68
C ILE A 146 3.81 18.65 -8.53
N ASP A 147 4.01 19.89 -8.97
CA ASP A 147 2.99 20.94 -8.92
C ASP A 147 1.80 20.60 -9.82
N ALA A 148 2.06 20.14 -11.05
CA ALA A 148 1.02 19.66 -11.96
C ALA A 148 0.25 18.46 -11.39
N ALA A 149 0.95 17.52 -10.73
CA ALA A 149 0.32 16.40 -10.04
C ALA A 149 -0.53 16.87 -8.85
N ARG A 150 -0.08 17.89 -8.12
CA ARG A 150 -0.85 18.48 -7.01
C ARG A 150 -2.09 19.20 -7.50
N GLU A 151 -1.98 20.04 -8.54
CA GLU A 151 -3.13 20.69 -9.17
C GLU A 151 -4.15 19.64 -9.64
N GLN A 152 -3.68 18.57 -10.31
CA GLN A 152 -4.55 17.51 -10.78
C GLN A 152 -5.25 16.78 -9.63
N ALA A 153 -4.54 16.54 -8.52
CA ALA A 153 -5.10 15.89 -7.34
C ALA A 153 -6.08 16.79 -6.57
N GLU A 154 -5.96 18.12 -6.69
CA GLU A 154 -6.88 19.10 -6.12
C GLU A 154 -8.15 19.30 -6.97
N ARG A 155 -8.09 19.05 -8.28
CA ARG A 155 -9.28 19.15 -9.17
C ARG A 155 -10.41 18.17 -8.82
N GLY A 156 -10.15 17.15 -7.99
CA GLY A 156 -11.18 16.20 -7.55
C GLY A 156 -11.85 15.42 -8.69
N ILE A 157 -11.15 15.29 -9.83
CA ILE A 157 -11.65 14.57 -11.00
C ILE A 157 -11.66 13.09 -10.67
N ALA A 158 -12.84 12.47 -10.68
CA ALA A 158 -13.01 11.05 -10.42
C ALA A 158 -12.22 10.20 -11.45
N GLY A 159 -11.08 9.65 -11.05
CA GLY A 159 -10.43 8.56 -11.76
C GLY A 159 -11.21 7.24 -11.65
N SER A 160 -10.79 6.21 -12.40
CA SER A 160 -11.32 4.84 -12.29
C SER A 160 -11.28 4.29 -10.85
N MET A 161 -10.36 4.83 -10.04
CA MET A 161 -10.17 4.52 -8.61
C MET A 161 -10.94 5.46 -7.68
N GLU A 162 -11.91 6.24 -8.17
CA GLU A 162 -12.57 7.31 -7.41
C GLU A 162 -14.06 7.36 -7.72
N GLY A 163 -14.77 6.25 -7.51
CA GLY A 163 -16.23 6.25 -7.51
C GLY A 163 -16.76 7.21 -6.44
N HIS A 164 -17.01 8.48 -6.82
CA HIS A 164 -17.74 9.53 -6.10
C HIS A 164 -16.94 10.42 -5.12
N ALA A 165 -15.70 10.78 -5.46
CA ALA A 165 -14.87 11.70 -4.67
C ALA A 165 -15.27 13.20 -4.80
N ALA A 166 -16.49 13.54 -4.42
CA ALA A 166 -16.94 14.93 -4.29
C ALA A 166 -17.33 15.23 -2.84
N MET A 167 -16.34 15.43 -1.96
CA MET A 167 -16.38 16.34 -0.80
C MET A 167 -15.16 16.12 0.12
N ASP A 168 -14.54 17.22 0.58
CA ASP A 168 -13.70 17.20 1.78
C ASP A 168 -14.61 16.88 2.99
N MET A 169 -14.61 15.62 3.39
CA MET A 169 -15.40 15.12 4.52
C MET A 169 -14.63 15.18 5.84
N SER A 170 -13.52 15.95 5.90
CA SER A 170 -12.78 16.11 7.15
C SER A 170 -13.65 16.81 8.19
N VAL A 171 -13.74 16.23 9.38
CA VAL A 171 -14.60 16.80 10.43
C VAL A 171 -13.99 18.10 10.93
N GLY A 172 -14.62 19.24 10.59
CA GLY A 172 -14.29 20.56 11.14
C GLY A 172 -14.69 20.71 12.62
N GLY A 173 -13.89 21.44 13.41
CA GLY A 173 -14.15 21.76 14.84
C GLY A 173 -12.91 21.76 15.76
N GLU A 174 -12.82 22.60 16.78
CA GLU A 174 -11.61 22.69 17.64
C GLU A 174 -11.37 21.47 18.58
N ASP A 175 -12.20 20.44 18.50
CA ASP A 175 -12.18 19.30 19.42
C ASP A 175 -10.89 18.46 19.37
N SER A 176 -10.59 17.81 20.51
CA SER A 176 -9.51 16.83 20.68
C SER A 176 -9.63 15.63 19.72
N PHE A 177 -8.49 15.10 19.26
CA PHE A 177 -8.40 13.98 18.31
C PHE A 177 -9.30 12.79 18.68
N LEU A 178 -9.35 12.41 19.96
CA LEU A 178 -10.17 11.30 20.45
C LEU A 178 -11.68 11.59 20.37
N ARG A 179 -12.12 12.81 20.73
CA ARG A 179 -13.54 13.18 20.65
C ARG A 179 -14.02 13.30 19.20
N ARG A 180 -13.13 13.72 18.28
CA ARG A 180 -13.41 13.71 16.85
C ARG A 180 -13.52 12.29 16.32
N LEU A 181 -12.58 11.40 16.67
CA LEU A 181 -12.56 10.01 16.22
C LEU A 181 -13.86 9.27 16.59
N PHE A 182 -14.38 9.48 17.81
CA PHE A 182 -15.63 8.86 18.28
C PHE A 182 -16.90 9.67 17.96
N SER A 183 -16.83 10.70 17.12
CA SER A 183 -18.02 11.48 16.74
C SER A 183 -18.84 10.77 15.65
N ARG A 184 -20.17 10.94 15.67
CA ARG A 184 -21.07 10.41 14.62
C ARG A 184 -20.71 10.92 13.22
N ARG A 185 -20.18 12.14 13.12
CA ARG A 185 -19.70 12.72 11.85
C ARG A 185 -18.44 12.03 11.35
N ALA A 186 -17.48 11.74 12.23
CA ALA A 186 -16.28 10.99 11.84
C ALA A 186 -16.64 9.58 11.41
N PHE A 187 -17.53 8.88 12.13
CA PHE A 187 -17.97 7.55 11.72
C PHE A 187 -18.60 7.57 10.31
N THR A 188 -19.50 8.52 10.04
CA THR A 188 -20.13 8.67 8.72
C THR A 188 -19.11 8.95 7.62
N SER A 189 -18.16 9.86 7.87
CA SER A 189 -17.07 10.20 6.95
C SER A 189 -16.15 9.00 6.68
N VAL A 190 -15.71 8.30 7.73
CA VAL A 190 -14.89 7.09 7.63
C VAL A 190 -15.60 6.00 6.82
N SER A 191 -16.88 5.73 7.10
CA SER A 191 -17.65 4.73 6.35
C SER A 191 -17.76 5.06 4.86
N HIS A 192 -18.02 6.33 4.51
CA HIS A 192 -18.07 6.76 3.12
C HIS A 192 -16.71 6.59 2.43
N VAL A 193 -15.61 7.04 3.06
CA VAL A 193 -14.26 6.89 2.49
C VAL A 193 -13.90 5.42 2.33
N PHE A 194 -14.17 4.59 3.33
CA PHE A 194 -13.93 3.16 3.27
C PHE A 194 -14.65 2.49 2.10
N VAL A 195 -15.96 2.74 1.93
CA VAL A 195 -16.74 2.17 0.82
C VAL A 195 -16.22 2.65 -0.53
N MET A 196 -15.79 3.91 -0.63
CA MET A 196 -15.21 4.45 -1.86
C MET A 196 -13.89 3.78 -2.22
N GLU A 197 -12.98 3.59 -1.25
CA GLU A 197 -11.72 2.88 -1.47
C GLU A 197 -11.94 1.43 -1.89
N TRP A 198 -12.92 0.76 -1.29
CA TRP A 198 -13.35 -0.58 -1.72
C TRP A 198 -13.87 -0.60 -3.15
N ALA A 199 -14.78 0.30 -3.51
CA ALA A 199 -15.36 0.36 -4.85
C ALA A 199 -14.31 0.66 -5.93
N ALA A 200 -13.28 1.44 -5.59
CA ALA A 200 -12.17 1.80 -6.45
C ALA A 200 -11.33 0.58 -6.86
N ILE A 201 -10.92 -0.24 -5.89
CA ILE A 201 -9.94 -1.30 -6.12
C ILE A 201 -10.56 -2.64 -6.48
N LEU A 202 -11.87 -2.82 -6.26
CA LEU A 202 -12.52 -4.12 -6.37
C LEU A 202 -12.34 -4.76 -7.75
N ARG A 203 -12.40 -3.96 -8.82
CA ARG A 203 -12.22 -4.45 -10.20
C ARG A 203 -10.81 -5.00 -10.41
N ASP A 204 -9.80 -4.25 -9.99
CA ASP A 204 -8.41 -4.63 -10.15
C ASP A 204 -8.07 -5.85 -9.28
N LEU A 205 -8.61 -5.91 -8.05
CA LEU A 205 -8.45 -7.04 -7.14
C LEU A 205 -9.05 -8.32 -7.70
N VAL A 206 -10.31 -8.27 -8.18
CA VAL A 206 -10.99 -9.43 -8.77
C VAL A 206 -10.27 -9.91 -10.01
N LEU A 207 -9.88 -8.99 -10.90
CA LEU A 207 -9.14 -9.35 -12.11
C LEU A 207 -7.79 -9.99 -11.76
N GLY A 208 -7.05 -9.42 -10.81
CA GLY A 208 -5.77 -9.94 -10.34
C GLY A 208 -5.89 -11.34 -9.72
N LEU A 209 -6.89 -11.56 -8.86
CA LEU A 209 -7.16 -12.86 -8.24
C LEU A 209 -7.52 -13.94 -9.26
N VAL A 210 -8.34 -13.60 -10.25
CA VAL A 210 -8.71 -14.52 -11.34
C VAL A 210 -7.50 -14.89 -12.18
N ILE A 211 -6.66 -13.91 -12.54
CA ILE A 211 -5.43 -14.15 -13.30
C ILE A 211 -4.45 -15.00 -12.48
N ALA A 212 -4.28 -14.70 -11.19
CA ALA A 212 -3.41 -15.47 -10.31
C ALA A 212 -3.87 -16.92 -10.16
N GLY A 213 -5.17 -17.15 -9.94
CA GLY A 213 -5.75 -18.50 -9.87
C GLY A 213 -5.62 -19.27 -11.18
N ALA A 214 -5.79 -18.59 -12.32
CA ALA A 214 -5.55 -19.15 -13.65
C ALA A 214 -4.09 -19.58 -13.85
N ILE A 215 -3.13 -18.72 -13.49
CA ILE A 215 -1.69 -19.03 -13.58
C ILE A 215 -1.34 -20.20 -12.66
N ALA A 216 -1.81 -20.18 -11.41
CA ALA A 216 -1.53 -21.25 -10.44
C ALA A 216 -2.07 -22.62 -10.89
N ALA A 217 -3.19 -22.64 -11.60
CA ALA A 217 -3.80 -23.88 -12.08
C ALA A 217 -3.19 -24.41 -13.39
N TRP A 218 -2.74 -23.52 -14.29
CA TRP A 218 -2.31 -23.88 -15.63
C TRP A 218 -0.80 -23.86 -15.86
N VAL A 219 -0.03 -23.18 -15.01
CA VAL A 219 1.43 -23.10 -15.13
C VAL A 219 2.09 -24.11 -14.18
N PRO A 220 2.74 -25.17 -14.70
CA PRO A 220 3.40 -26.16 -13.85
C PRO A 220 4.62 -25.60 -13.13
N GLU A 221 4.96 -26.15 -11.96
CA GLU A 221 6.18 -25.77 -11.21
C GLU A 221 7.46 -25.94 -12.03
N THR A 222 7.51 -26.91 -12.95
CA THR A 222 8.67 -27.14 -13.82
C THR A 222 8.96 -25.96 -14.75
N PHE A 223 7.92 -25.22 -15.17
CA PHE A 223 8.10 -23.99 -15.93
C PHE A 223 8.87 -22.96 -15.09
N TRP A 224 8.46 -22.76 -13.83
CA TRP A 224 9.11 -21.82 -12.91
C TRP A 224 10.54 -22.25 -12.56
N GLN A 225 10.77 -23.54 -12.30
CA GLN A 225 12.10 -24.07 -12.01
C GLN A 225 13.08 -23.85 -13.16
N ASN A 226 12.61 -24.02 -14.41
CA ASN A 226 13.42 -23.75 -15.60
C ASN A 226 13.62 -22.24 -15.82
N PHE A 227 12.57 -21.43 -15.64
CA PHE A 227 12.63 -19.98 -15.80
C PHE A 227 13.60 -19.33 -14.82
N PHE A 228 13.56 -19.74 -13.55
CA PHE A 228 14.46 -19.24 -12.50
C PHE A 228 15.78 -20.01 -12.42
N LEU A 229 16.07 -20.88 -13.39
CA LEU A 229 17.35 -21.61 -13.48
C LEU A 229 17.70 -22.38 -12.19
N ALA A 230 16.68 -22.88 -11.47
CA ALA A 230 16.84 -23.49 -10.15
C ALA A 230 17.80 -24.70 -10.15
N ASN A 231 17.89 -25.40 -11.28
CA ASN A 231 18.76 -26.57 -11.48
C ASN A 231 20.11 -26.23 -12.11
N HIS A 232 20.45 -24.96 -12.31
CA HIS A 232 21.65 -24.55 -13.02
C HIS A 232 22.82 -24.38 -12.04
N PRO A 233 23.84 -25.25 -12.08
CA PRO A 233 24.81 -25.44 -10.98
C PRO A 233 25.70 -24.22 -10.67
N ASN A 234 25.72 -23.20 -11.53
CA ASN A 234 26.56 -22.02 -11.40
C ASN A 234 25.76 -20.73 -11.15
N LEU A 235 24.44 -20.74 -11.37
CA LEU A 235 23.59 -19.56 -11.32
C LEU A 235 22.56 -19.60 -10.18
N SER A 236 22.33 -20.77 -9.57
CA SER A 236 21.41 -20.94 -8.43
C SER A 236 22.06 -20.71 -7.05
N VAL A 237 23.35 -20.37 -7.00
CA VAL A 237 24.15 -20.25 -5.75
C VAL A 237 24.52 -18.79 -5.43
N VAL A 238 23.88 -17.80 -6.06
CA VAL A 238 24.07 -16.38 -5.73
C VAL A 238 22.80 -15.79 -5.17
#